data_AF-A0A9E1RT86-F1
#
_entry.id   AF-A0A9E1RT86-F1
#
_cell.length_a   1.000
_cell.length_b   1.000
_cell.length_c   1.000
_cell.angle_alpha   90.00
_cell.angle_beta   90.00
_cell.angle_gamma   90.00
#
_symmetry.space_group_name_H-M   'P 1'
#
loop_
_entity.id
_entity.type
_entity.pdbx_description
1 polymer ?
#
loop_
_entity_poly.entity_id
_entity_poly.type
_entity_poly.pdbx_seq_one_letter_code
_entity_poly.pdbx_strand_id
1 'polypeptide(L)' 'MSLHLGDTVPDFTADTTDGEISFHQWKAGSWAVFFSHPADFTPVCTTELGRTAALQTEFANRNTKAMALS' A
#
# COMPACT_ATOMS: atom_id res chain seq x y z
N MET A 1 13.48 -10.74 -7.44
CA MET A 1 12.62 -11.94 -7.45
C MET A 1 11.22 -11.48 -7.80
N SER A 2 10.58 -12.05 -8.83
CA SER A 2 9.20 -11.68 -9.17
C SER A 2 8.22 -12.47 -8.30
N LEU A 3 7.09 -11.84 -7.96
CA LEU A 3 5.96 -12.48 -7.30
C LEU A 3 5.01 -13.07 -8.35
N HIS A 4 4.47 -14.25 -8.07
CA HIS A 4 3.40 -14.88 -8.84
C HIS A 4 2.12 -14.95 -8.02
N LEU A 5 1.02 -15.31 -8.68
CA LEU A 5 -0.26 -15.50 -7.99
C LEU A 5 -0.17 -16.68 -7.01
N GLY A 6 -0.60 -16.44 -5.77
CA GLY A 6 -0.55 -17.43 -4.69
C GLY A 6 0.74 -17.40 -3.87
N ASP A 7 1.77 -16.66 -4.31
CA ASP A 7 2.98 -16.48 -3.51
C ASP A 7 2.68 -15.67 -2.26
N THR A 8 3.25 -16.11 -1.13
CA THR A 8 3.27 -15.30 0.08
C THR A 8 4.22 -14.13 -0.14
N VAL A 9 3.68 -12.92 -0.09
CA VAL A 9 4.46 -11.67 -0.13
C VAL A 9 5.53 -11.66 0.97
N PRO A 10 6.76 -11.19 0.69
CA PRO A 10 7.81 -11.09 1.71
C PRO A 10 7.34 -10.26 2.91
N ASP A 11 7.69 -10.71 4.11
CA ASP A 11 7.55 -9.87 5.29
C ASP A 11 8.77 -8.95 5.38
N PHE A 12 8.60 -7.71 4.95
CA PHE A 12 9.65 -6.70 4.97
C PHE A 12 9.43 -5.73 6.12
N THR A 13 10.54 -5.16 6.58
CA THR A 13 10.53 -3.97 7.44
C THR A 13 10.82 -2.75 6.58
N ALA A 14 10.05 -1.68 6.75
CA ALA A 14 10.26 -0.43 6.02
C ALA A 14 9.86 0.78 6.87
N ASP A 15 10.61 1.87 6.72
CA ASP A 15 10.22 3.19 7.20
C ASP A 15 9.11 3.74 6.31
N THR A 16 8.02 4.17 6.92
CA THR A 16 6.87 4.78 6.24
C THR A 16 6.60 6.17 6.79
N THR A 17 5.66 6.90 6.18
CA THR A 17 5.19 8.19 6.70
C THR A 17 4.54 8.08 8.09
N ASP A 18 4.09 6.88 8.48
CA ASP A 18 3.46 6.60 9.77
C ASP A 18 4.41 5.88 10.76
N GLY A 19 5.70 5.79 10.42
CA GLY A 19 6.74 5.10 11.20
C GLY A 19 7.19 3.77 10.59
N GLU A 20 8.10 3.08 11.29
CA GLU A 20 8.60 1.76 10.88
C GLU A 20 7.51 0.70 11.03
N ILE A 21 7.38 -0.19 10.04
CA ILE A 21 6.42 -1.29 10.04
C ILE A 21 7.11 -2.62 9.74
N SER A 22 6.53 -3.72 10.23
CA SER A 22 6.61 -5.05 9.59
C SER A 22 5.35 -5.24 8.73
N PHE A 23 5.52 -5.60 7.46
CA PHE A 23 4.41 -5.65 6.51
C PHE A 23 3.30 -6.61 6.94
N HIS A 24 3.64 -7.81 7.41
CA HIS A 24 2.65 -8.82 7.82
C HIS A 24 1.90 -8.39 9.08
N GLN A 25 2.59 -7.76 10.04
CA GLN A 25 1.96 -7.18 11.23
C GLN A 25 1.05 -6.01 10.87
N TRP A 26 1.51 -5.10 10.01
CA TRP A 26 0.74 -3.94 9.58
C TRP A 26 -0.58 -4.33 8.91
N LYS A 27 -0.58 -5.34 8.02
CA LYS A 27 -1.81 -5.81 7.35
C LYS A 27 -2.64 -6.82 8.15
N ALA A 28 -2.20 -7.24 9.35
CA ALA A 28 -2.82 -8.35 10.06
C ALA A 28 -4.34 -8.21 10.17
N GLY A 29 -5.08 -9.27 9.81
CA GLY A 29 -6.55 -9.28 9.84
C GLY A 29 -7.24 -8.49 8.71
N SER A 30 -6.49 -7.90 7.77
CA SER A 30 -7.02 -7.12 6.65
C SER A 30 -6.42 -7.52 5.30
N TRP A 31 -7.14 -7.22 4.23
CA TRP A 31 -6.57 -7.22 2.88
C TRP A 31 -5.62 -6.03 2.72
N ALA A 32 -4.66 -6.13 1.80
CA ALA A 32 -3.74 -5.06 1.47
C ALA A 32 -3.72 -4.81 -0.04
N VAL A 33 -3.85 -3.54 -0.42
CA VAL A 33 -3.50 -3.06 -1.76
C VAL A 33 -2.17 -2.34 -1.62
N PHE A 34 -1.11 -2.96 -2.16
CA PHE A 34 0.23 -2.39 -2.16
C PHE A 34 0.58 -2.01 -3.60
N PHE A 35 0.81 -0.72 -3.84
CA PHE A 35 1.05 -0.18 -5.18
C PHE A 35 2.23 0.78 -5.16
N SER A 36 2.91 0.91 -6.30
CA SER A 36 4.02 1.84 -6.46
C SER A 36 3.68 2.97 -7.43
N HIS A 37 4.36 4.10 -7.30
CA HIS A 37 4.34 5.19 -8.27
C HIS A 37 5.78 5.59 -8.61
N PRO A 38 6.09 6.02 -9.86
CA PRO A 38 7.49 6.21 -10.27
C PRO A 38 8.31 7.25 -9.50
N ALA A 39 7.66 8.33 -9.07
CA ALA A 39 8.30 9.41 -8.32
C ALA A 39 7.25 10.37 -7.73
N ASP A 40 7.60 10.96 -6.60
CA ASP A 40 6.89 12.08 -5.99
C ASP A 40 6.87 13.30 -6.94
N PHE A 41 5.90 14.20 -6.75
CA PHE A 41 5.78 15.47 -7.49
C PHE A 41 5.62 15.35 -9.01
N THR A 42 5.17 14.20 -9.50
CA THR A 42 4.76 14.02 -10.90
C THR A 42 3.23 14.08 -11.04
N PRO A 43 2.71 14.60 -12.17
CA PRO A 43 1.30 14.98 -12.28
C PRO A 43 0.34 13.79 -12.13
N VAL A 44 0.64 12.66 -12.74
CA VAL A 44 -0.22 11.46 -12.68
C VAL A 44 -0.21 10.86 -11.27
N CYS A 45 0.98 10.66 -10.67
CA CYS A 45 1.10 10.07 -9.34
C CYS A 45 0.31 10.87 -8.29
N THR A 46 0.36 12.20 -8.36
CA THR A 46 -0.42 13.07 -7.47
C THR A 46 -1.92 12.79 -7.57
N THR A 47 -2.43 12.59 -8.78
CA THR A 47 -3.84 12.26 -8.99
C THR A 47 -4.21 10.85 -8.52
N GLU A 48 -3.32 9.87 -8.70
CA GLU A 48 -3.53 8.48 -8.28
C GLU A 48 -3.52 8.34 -6.75
N LEU A 49 -2.54 8.94 -6.07
CA LEU A 49 -2.49 8.98 -4.61
C LEU A 49 -3.67 9.78 -4.04
N GLY A 50 -4.01 10.93 -4.64
CA GLY A 50 -5.17 11.73 -4.25
C GLY A 50 -6.50 10.96 -4.37
N ARG A 51 -6.68 10.18 -5.45
CA ARG A 51 -7.87 9.34 -5.61
C ARG A 51 -7.90 8.19 -4.61
N THR A 52 -6.76 7.57 -4.32
CA THR A 52 -6.65 6.50 -3.34
C THR A 52 -7.04 7.00 -1.94
N ALA A 53 -6.55 8.19 -1.56
CA ALA A 53 -6.92 8.85 -0.31
C ALA A 53 -8.43 9.16 -0.26
N ALA A 54 -9.01 9.68 -1.35
CA ALA A 54 -10.45 9.95 -1.43
C ALA A 54 -11.33 8.68 -1.28
N LEU A 55 -10.77 7.49 -1.58
CA LEU A 55 -11.44 6.20 -1.43
C LEU A 55 -11.13 5.49 -0.11
N GLN A 56 -10.47 6.14 0.86
CA GLN A 56 -10.07 5.52 2.13
C GLN A 56 -11.23 4.83 2.85
N THR A 57 -12.39 5.47 2.93
CA THR A 57 -13.60 4.89 3.56
C THR A 57 -14.09 3.65 2.81
N GLU A 58 -14.01 3.66 1.48
CA GLU A 58 -14.41 2.51 0.65
C GLU A 58 -13.49 1.30 0.88
N PHE A 59 -12.18 1.51 1.03
CA PHE A 59 -11.24 0.45 1.40
C PHE A 59 -11.51 -0.08 2.81
N ALA A 60 -11.73 0.80 3.78
CA ALA A 60 -12.04 0.43 5.16
C ALA A 60 -13.32 -0.42 5.26
N ASN A 61 -14.38 -0.04 4.53
CA ASN A 61 -15.64 -0.79 4.45
C ASN A 61 -15.46 -2.22 3.91
N ARG A 62 -14.36 -2.49 3.19
CA ARG A 62 -14.01 -3.80 2.63
C ARG A 62 -12.89 -4.50 3.40
N ASN A 63 -12.60 -4.05 4.63
CA ASN A 63 -11.50 -4.56 5.46
C ASN A 63 -10.16 -4.59 4.69
N THR A 64 -9.87 -3.51 3.97
CA THR A 64 -8.69 -3.37 3.12
C THR A 64 -7.88 -2.15 3.52
N LYS A 65 -6.56 -2.29 3.58
CA LYS A 65 -5.60 -1.20 3.77
C LYS A 65 -4.88 -0.91 2.46
N ALA A 66 -4.61 0.35 2.17
CA ALA A 66 -3.84 0.77 0.99
C ALA A 66 -2.48 1.33 1.43
N MET A 67 -1.43 1.01 0.69
CA MET A 67 -0.07 1.50 0.91
C MET A 67 0.59 1.81 -0.43
N ALA A 68 1.21 2.99 -0.51
CA ALA A 68 1.98 3.44 -1.66
C ALA A 68 3.49 3.26 -1.41
N LEU A 69 4.25 3.08 -2.48
CA LEU A 69 5.72 3.07 -2.53
C LEU A 69 6.19 3.95 -3.69
N SER A 70 7.28 4.69 -3.55
CA SER A 70 8.01 5.28 -4.68
C SER A 70 9.36 4.64 -4.91
#